data_AF-A0A4V1ZW03-F1
#
_entry.id   AF-A0A4V1ZW03-F1
#
_cell.length_a   1.000
_cell.length_b   1.000
_cell.length_c   1.000
_cell.angle_alpha   90.00
_cell.angle_beta   90.00
_cell.angle_gamma   90.00
#
_symmetry.space_group_name_H-M   'P 1'
#
loop_
_entity.id
_entity.type
_entity.pdbx_description
1 polymer ?
#
loop_
_entity_poly.entity_id
_entity_poly.type
_entity_poly.pdbx_seq_one_letter_code
_entity_poly.pdbx_strand_id
1 'polypeptide(L)'
;MRIAIFFLLVIAISSCKKDDVQTPESTPTPPGEIFPNFVNSDPKSEFFIEAEYNGKKICLSTQNSSIDTFSNVYYYYPATGQDQLNLIRENKERSAQMQIYIGQSMMLFTKLPYSVPNDHLVFCEFTQFQFYDEGSRHGTENGPNDNYTYQASTNTGMKMTVTSFVDNILEGSFEGTLRTNTGRTMEVKNGSFRIRLYIKTGDY
;
A
#
# COMPACT_ATOMS: atom_id res chain seq x y z
N MET A 1 12.32 65.29 15.28
CA MET A 1 11.09 64.46 15.21
C MET A 1 11.24 63.28 14.24
N ARG A 2 12.29 62.45 14.39
CA ARG A 2 12.51 61.23 13.59
C ARG A 2 13.00 60.04 14.45
N ILE A 3 13.62 60.35 15.59
CA ILE A 3 14.10 59.36 16.58
C ILE A 3 12.93 58.77 17.41
N ALA A 4 11.85 59.52 17.64
CA ALA A 4 10.70 59.06 18.42
C ALA A 4 9.88 57.95 17.72
N ILE A 5 9.87 57.91 16.38
CA ILE A 5 9.12 56.91 15.60
C ILE A 5 9.82 55.55 15.66
N PHE A 6 11.15 55.53 15.76
CA PHE A 6 11.93 54.28 15.81
C PHE A 6 11.73 53.51 17.13
N PHE A 7 11.56 54.20 18.26
CA PHE A 7 11.34 53.56 19.56
C PHE A 7 9.93 52.96 19.71
N LEU A 8 8.91 53.57 19.09
CA LEU A 8 7.54 53.03 19.08
C LEU A 8 7.42 51.74 18.28
N LEU A 9 8.22 51.57 17.22
CA LEU A 9 8.21 50.37 16.39
C LEU A 9 8.87 49.17 17.09
N VAL A 10 9.88 49.38 17.94
CA VAL A 10 10.56 48.32 18.70
C VAL A 10 9.67 47.74 19.83
N ILE A 11 8.78 48.55 20.42
CA ILE A 11 7.85 48.10 21.45
C ILE A 11 6.71 47.25 20.85
N ALA A 12 6.31 47.50 19.61
CA ALA A 12 5.28 46.72 18.93
C ALA A 12 5.73 45.28 18.60
N ILE A 13 7.04 45.04 18.41
CA ILE A 13 7.60 43.71 18.10
C ILE A 13 7.85 42.87 19.37
N SER A 14 7.95 43.50 20.55
CA SER A 14 8.17 42.79 21.83
C SER A 14 6.88 42.44 22.58
N SER A 15 5.71 42.91 22.12
CA SER A 15 4.41 42.59 22.70
C SER A 15 3.70 41.38 22.07
N CYS A 16 4.39 40.60 21.24
CA CYS A 16 3.96 39.22 20.96
C CYS A 16 4.29 38.38 22.20
N LYS A 17 3.43 38.45 23.22
CA LYS A 17 3.34 37.39 24.21
C LYS A 17 3.04 36.12 23.42
N LYS A 18 4.02 35.23 23.39
CA LYS A 18 3.86 33.87 22.89
C LYS A 18 2.93 33.21 23.91
N ASP A 19 1.63 33.27 23.64
CA ASP A 19 0.69 32.43 24.36
C ASP A 19 1.19 31.01 24.12
N ASP A 20 1.68 30.37 25.19
CA ASP A 20 1.99 28.95 25.18
C ASP A 20 0.67 28.26 24.88
N VAL A 21 0.43 28.02 23.59
CA VAL A 21 -0.58 27.08 23.14
C VAL A 21 -0.12 25.75 23.72
N GLN A 22 -0.62 25.43 24.91
CA GLN A 22 -0.56 24.10 25.46
C GLN A 22 -1.18 23.20 24.40
N THR A 23 -0.30 22.57 23.62
CA THR A 23 -0.72 21.53 22.69
C THR A 23 -1.31 20.47 23.60
N PRO A 24 -2.62 20.18 23.51
CA PRO A 24 -3.23 19.20 24.38
C PRO A 24 -2.40 17.93 24.29
N GLU A 25 -1.91 17.47 25.43
CA GLU A 25 -1.09 16.28 25.52
C GLU A 25 -1.92 15.12 24.97
N SER A 26 -1.59 14.68 23.75
CA SER A 26 -2.37 13.64 23.07
C SER A 26 -2.26 12.38 23.90
N THR A 27 -3.39 11.85 24.37
CA THR A 27 -3.42 10.58 25.07
C THR A 27 -2.84 9.51 24.13
N PRO A 28 -1.84 8.71 24.55
CA PRO A 28 -1.26 7.70 23.69
C PRO A 28 -2.34 6.72 23.23
N THR A 29 -2.45 6.49 21.92
CA THR A 29 -3.35 5.46 21.38
C THR A 29 -2.90 4.09 21.91
N PRO A 30 -3.80 3.28 22.50
CA PRO A 30 -3.47 1.94 22.95
C PRO A 30 -2.86 1.10 21.82
N PRO A 31 -1.81 0.30 22.06
CA PRO A 31 -1.16 -0.49 21.00
C PRO A 31 -2.10 -1.41 20.21
N GLY A 32 -3.16 -1.92 20.84
CA GLY A 32 -4.17 -2.76 20.21
C GLY A 32 -5.05 -2.03 19.18
N GLU A 33 -5.13 -0.71 19.26
CA GLU A 33 -5.90 0.14 18.34
C GLU A 33 -5.03 0.68 17.19
N ILE A 34 -3.72 0.38 17.21
CA ILE A 34 -2.78 0.77 16.15
C ILE A 34 -2.85 -0.26 15.03
N PHE A 35 -3.09 0.19 13.79
CA PHE A 35 -3.02 -0.70 12.64
C PHE A 35 -1.61 -1.32 12.49
N PRO A 36 -1.48 -2.65 12.29
CA PRO A 36 -2.54 -3.60 11.97
C PRO A 36 -3.00 -4.47 13.17
N ASN A 37 -2.73 -4.05 14.42
CA ASN A 37 -2.93 -4.85 15.63
C ASN A 37 -4.39 -5.18 15.94
N PHE A 38 -5.37 -4.40 15.49
CA PHE A 38 -6.79 -4.74 15.64
C PHE A 38 -7.34 -5.60 14.49
N VAL A 39 -6.63 -5.74 13.37
CA VAL A 39 -7.14 -6.44 12.17
C VAL A 39 -7.35 -7.92 12.43
N ASN A 40 -8.58 -8.42 12.26
CA ASN A 40 -8.83 -9.86 12.36
C ASN A 40 -8.41 -10.57 11.07
N SER A 41 -7.69 -11.68 11.23
CA SER A 41 -7.32 -12.57 10.12
C SER A 41 -8.51 -13.40 9.70
N ASP A 42 -8.72 -13.54 8.39
CA ASP A 42 -9.64 -14.53 7.88
C ASP A 42 -9.09 -15.95 8.09
N PRO A 43 -9.96 -16.98 8.17
CA PRO A 43 -9.56 -18.35 7.91
C PRO A 43 -8.96 -18.45 6.51
N LYS A 44 -7.85 -19.18 6.36
CA LYS A 44 -7.20 -19.36 5.06
C LYS A 44 -8.15 -20.06 4.08
N SER A 45 -8.44 -19.40 2.95
CA SER A 45 -9.22 -19.95 1.84
C SER A 45 -8.29 -20.41 0.70
N GLU A 46 -8.86 -20.90 -0.41
CA GLU A 46 -8.08 -21.26 -1.60
C GLU A 46 -7.33 -20.05 -2.19
N PHE A 47 -7.93 -18.85 -2.11
CA PHE A 47 -7.34 -17.64 -2.70
C PHE A 47 -7.15 -16.54 -1.67
N PHE A 48 -5.89 -16.16 -1.45
CA PHE A 48 -5.52 -15.29 -0.34
C PHE A 48 -4.33 -14.40 -0.67
N ILE A 49 -4.18 -13.36 0.14
CA ILE A 49 -2.92 -12.67 0.41
C ILE A 49 -2.69 -12.78 1.91
N GLU A 50 -1.56 -13.34 2.34
CA GLU A 50 -1.19 -13.41 3.75
C GLU A 50 0.25 -12.94 3.96
N ALA A 51 0.53 -12.32 5.10
CA ALA A 51 1.89 -11.99 5.53
C ALA A 51 1.94 -11.77 7.04
N GLU A 52 3.15 -11.58 7.55
CA GLU A 52 3.41 -11.07 8.89
C GLU A 52 3.69 -9.57 8.82
N TYR A 53 2.83 -8.76 9.44
CA TYR A 53 2.92 -7.31 9.47
C TYR A 53 3.28 -6.85 10.89
N ASN A 54 4.48 -6.30 11.10
CA ASN A 54 5.01 -5.96 12.42
C ASN A 54 4.87 -7.11 13.46
N GLY A 55 5.15 -8.35 13.06
CA GLY A 55 5.04 -9.52 13.94
C GLY A 55 3.64 -10.16 13.98
N LYS A 56 2.61 -9.49 13.44
CA LYS A 56 1.24 -10.02 13.42
C LYS A 56 0.95 -10.70 12.09
N LYS A 57 0.67 -12.01 12.12
CA LYS A 57 0.19 -12.74 10.95
C LYS A 57 -1.23 -12.29 10.59
N ILE A 58 -1.44 -11.89 9.33
CA ILE A 58 -2.73 -11.49 8.77
C ILE A 58 -2.98 -12.25 7.49
N CYS A 59 -4.15 -12.88 7.39
CA CYS A 59 -4.64 -13.51 6.16
C CYS A 59 -5.86 -12.74 5.65
N LEU A 60 -5.80 -12.29 4.40
CA LEU A 60 -6.86 -11.61 3.68
C LEU A 60 -7.35 -12.55 2.58
N SER A 61 -8.56 -13.07 2.73
CA SER A 61 -9.07 -14.14 1.88
C SER A 61 -10.37 -13.77 1.16
N THR A 62 -10.95 -12.63 1.53
CA THR A 62 -12.23 -12.15 1.02
C THR A 62 -12.03 -11.26 -0.21
N GLN A 63 -12.98 -11.33 -1.14
CA GLN A 63 -13.12 -10.44 -2.28
C GLN A 63 -14.57 -9.95 -2.35
N ASN A 64 -14.83 -8.68 -2.07
CA ASN A 64 -16.19 -8.12 -2.14
C ASN A 64 -16.49 -7.39 -3.46
N SER A 65 -15.50 -7.19 -4.33
CA SER A 65 -15.69 -6.65 -5.68
C SER A 65 -16.09 -7.74 -6.68
N SER A 66 -16.86 -7.37 -7.71
CA SER A 66 -17.15 -8.29 -8.80
C SER A 66 -15.85 -8.75 -9.48
N ILE A 67 -15.82 -10.01 -9.91
CA ILE A 67 -14.63 -10.69 -10.45
C ILE A 67 -14.11 -10.01 -11.73
N ASP A 68 -14.93 -9.22 -12.41
CA ASP A 68 -14.73 -8.75 -13.78
C ASP A 68 -14.44 -7.24 -13.94
N THR A 69 -14.49 -6.45 -12.87
CA THR A 69 -14.44 -4.98 -13.00
C THR A 69 -13.07 -4.37 -12.74
N PHE A 70 -12.28 -4.89 -11.79
CA PHE A 70 -10.99 -4.27 -11.42
C PHE A 70 -10.06 -5.14 -10.55
N SER A 71 -10.63 -6.03 -9.73
CA SER A 71 -9.86 -6.81 -8.75
C SER A 71 -9.48 -8.18 -9.30
N ASN A 72 -8.24 -8.61 -9.08
CA ASN A 72 -7.77 -9.95 -9.45
C ASN A 72 -7.90 -10.17 -10.95
N VAL A 73 -7.41 -9.20 -11.72
CA VAL A 73 -7.51 -9.13 -13.17
C VAL A 73 -6.15 -8.87 -13.77
N TYR A 74 -5.90 -9.51 -14.90
CA TYR A 74 -4.76 -9.25 -15.77
C TYR A 74 -5.26 -8.61 -17.06
N TYR A 75 -4.92 -7.35 -17.27
CA TYR A 75 -5.14 -6.63 -18.52
C TYR A 75 -3.93 -6.80 -19.43
N TYR A 76 -4.18 -7.21 -20.67
CA TYR A 76 -3.14 -7.29 -21.70
C TYR A 76 -3.61 -6.60 -22.98
N TYR A 77 -2.72 -5.74 -23.51
CA TYR A 77 -2.92 -4.96 -24.71
C TYR A 77 -1.91 -5.41 -25.78
N PRO A 78 -2.28 -6.35 -26.66
CA PRO A 78 -1.35 -6.92 -27.63
C PRO A 78 -0.74 -5.88 -28.58
N ALA A 79 -1.52 -4.86 -28.97
CA ALA A 79 -1.08 -3.83 -29.91
C ALA A 79 0.11 -3.00 -29.42
N THR A 80 0.19 -2.76 -28.10
CA THR A 80 1.26 -1.97 -27.48
C THR A 80 2.23 -2.81 -26.67
N GLY A 81 1.92 -4.09 -26.43
CA GLY A 81 2.67 -4.96 -25.54
C GLY A 81 2.59 -4.53 -24.07
N GLN A 82 1.57 -3.76 -23.69
CA GLN A 82 1.38 -3.30 -22.31
C GLN A 82 0.55 -4.29 -21.52
N ASP A 83 0.89 -4.47 -20.24
CA ASP A 83 0.11 -5.25 -19.31
C ASP A 83 -0.03 -4.57 -17.93
N GLN A 84 -1.10 -4.96 -17.22
CA GLN A 84 -1.32 -4.59 -15.83
C GLN A 84 -2.04 -5.73 -15.09
N LEU A 85 -1.54 -6.06 -13.92
CA LEU A 85 -2.07 -7.04 -13.00
C LEU A 85 -2.47 -6.37 -11.70
N ASN A 86 -3.69 -6.64 -11.24
CA ASN A 86 -4.20 -6.17 -9.96
C ASN A 86 -4.49 -7.37 -9.07
N LEU A 87 -3.81 -7.52 -7.93
CA LEU A 87 -4.11 -8.54 -6.92
C LEU A 87 -4.70 -7.85 -5.70
N ILE A 88 -5.97 -8.14 -5.37
CA ILE A 88 -6.70 -7.42 -4.33
C ILE A 88 -7.46 -8.41 -3.45
N ARG A 89 -7.18 -8.34 -2.14
CA ARG A 89 -7.88 -9.10 -1.09
C ARG A 89 -8.12 -8.21 0.12
N GLU A 90 -9.23 -8.48 0.81
CA GLU A 90 -9.60 -7.85 2.08
C GLU A 90 -9.90 -8.92 3.12
N ASN A 91 -10.01 -8.53 4.39
CA ASN A 91 -10.59 -9.41 5.40
C ASN A 91 -12.13 -9.33 5.38
N LYS A 92 -12.79 -10.33 5.94
CA LYS A 92 -14.26 -10.45 5.95
C LYS A 92 -14.95 -9.24 6.59
N GLU A 93 -14.31 -8.64 7.60
CA GLU A 93 -14.82 -7.48 8.32
C GLU A 93 -14.57 -6.16 7.59
N ARG A 94 -13.82 -6.19 6.48
CA ARG A 94 -13.46 -5.02 5.66
C ARG A 94 -12.73 -3.95 6.46
N SER A 95 -11.97 -4.35 7.47
CA SER A 95 -11.12 -3.47 8.26
C SER A 95 -9.73 -3.31 7.66
N ALA A 96 -9.34 -4.18 6.73
CA ALA A 96 -8.05 -4.14 6.06
C ALA A 96 -8.12 -4.67 4.63
N GLN A 97 -7.37 -4.03 3.72
CA GLN A 97 -7.28 -4.43 2.32
C GLN A 97 -5.83 -4.35 1.83
N MET A 98 -5.34 -5.41 1.20
CA MET A 98 -4.06 -5.41 0.50
C MET A 98 -4.29 -5.38 -1.00
N GLN A 99 -3.57 -4.49 -1.67
CA GLN A 99 -3.55 -4.33 -3.12
C GLN A 99 -2.10 -4.45 -3.59
N ILE A 100 -1.88 -5.27 -4.61
CA ILE A 100 -0.60 -5.41 -5.30
C ILE A 100 -0.84 -5.14 -6.78
N TYR A 101 -0.24 -4.08 -7.29
CA TYR A 101 -0.28 -3.69 -8.69
C TYR A 101 1.04 -4.00 -9.35
N ILE A 102 1.00 -4.64 -10.51
CA ILE A 102 2.19 -5.01 -11.28
C ILE A 102 1.93 -4.58 -12.72
N GLY A 103 2.79 -3.76 -13.30
CA GLY A 103 2.60 -3.25 -14.65
C GLY A 103 3.86 -3.35 -15.49
N GLN A 104 3.67 -3.54 -16.80
CA GLN A 104 4.73 -3.76 -17.79
C GLN A 104 5.65 -4.97 -17.46
N SER A 105 5.12 -5.97 -16.76
CA SER A 105 5.85 -7.19 -16.37
C SER A 105 5.84 -8.27 -17.45
N MET A 106 4.89 -8.18 -18.38
CA MET A 106 4.56 -9.22 -19.36
C MET A 106 4.45 -10.62 -18.72
N MET A 107 3.84 -10.68 -17.53
CA MET A 107 3.86 -11.85 -16.63
C MET A 107 3.49 -13.17 -17.32
N LEU A 108 2.55 -13.14 -18.26
CA LEU A 108 2.12 -14.33 -19.02
C LEU A 108 3.19 -14.92 -19.94
N PHE A 109 4.19 -14.12 -20.30
CA PHE A 109 5.22 -14.45 -21.27
C PHE A 109 6.61 -14.55 -20.63
N THR A 110 6.71 -14.20 -19.35
CA THR A 110 7.96 -14.20 -18.60
C THR A 110 8.24 -15.58 -18.01
N LYS A 111 9.52 -15.98 -18.02
CA LYS A 111 9.93 -17.25 -17.42
C LYS A 111 9.82 -17.18 -15.89
N LEU A 112 9.16 -18.17 -15.31
CA LEU A 112 9.06 -18.34 -13.86
C LEU A 112 10.23 -19.19 -13.29
N PRO A 113 10.68 -18.95 -12.03
CA PRO A 113 10.20 -17.90 -11.14
C PRO A 113 10.61 -16.50 -11.60
N TYR A 114 9.72 -15.54 -11.43
CA TYR A 114 9.91 -14.15 -11.79
C TYR A 114 10.07 -13.31 -10.52
N SER A 115 11.18 -12.59 -10.39
CA SER A 115 11.46 -11.78 -9.19
C SER A 115 11.61 -10.31 -9.54
N VAL A 116 11.15 -9.45 -8.63
CA VAL A 116 11.32 -7.99 -8.70
C VAL A 116 11.78 -7.45 -7.33
N PRO A 117 12.71 -6.48 -7.30
CA PRO A 117 13.46 -5.96 -8.44
C PRO A 117 14.36 -7.02 -9.08
N ASN A 118 14.67 -6.86 -10.37
CA ASN A 118 15.65 -7.68 -11.11
C ASN A 118 16.56 -6.79 -11.98
N ASP A 119 17.64 -7.36 -12.49
CA ASP A 119 18.66 -6.63 -13.25
C ASP A 119 18.20 -6.24 -14.67
N HIS A 120 17.05 -6.74 -15.13
CA HIS A 120 16.53 -6.59 -16.48
C HIS A 120 15.10 -6.03 -16.47
N LEU A 121 14.85 -4.99 -15.67
CA LEU A 121 13.54 -4.35 -15.66
C LEU A 121 13.16 -3.91 -17.08
N VAL A 122 11.96 -4.29 -17.50
CA VAL A 122 11.39 -3.78 -18.74
C VAL A 122 11.16 -2.28 -18.57
N PHE A 123 11.24 -1.51 -19.66
CA PHE A 123 11.01 -0.07 -19.61
C PHE A 123 9.64 0.23 -18.97
N CYS A 124 9.64 1.07 -17.93
CA CYS A 124 8.46 1.41 -17.12
C CYS A 124 7.82 0.25 -16.34
N GLU A 125 8.54 -0.84 -16.11
CA GLU A 125 8.09 -1.88 -15.19
C GLU A 125 7.95 -1.35 -13.76
N PHE A 126 6.82 -1.65 -13.13
CA PHE A 126 6.59 -1.30 -11.73
C PHE A 126 5.87 -2.40 -10.97
N THR A 127 6.09 -2.41 -9.67
CA THR A 127 5.26 -3.14 -8.71
C THR A 127 4.98 -2.22 -7.53
N GLN A 128 3.71 -2.05 -7.19
CA GLN A 128 3.26 -1.24 -6.06
C GLN A 128 2.46 -2.10 -5.09
N PHE A 129 2.72 -1.92 -3.80
CA PHE A 129 2.03 -2.55 -2.70
C PHE A 129 1.30 -1.47 -1.92
N GLN A 130 0.05 -1.70 -1.57
CA GLN A 130 -0.76 -0.83 -0.73
C GLN A 130 -1.52 -1.67 0.29
N PHE A 131 -1.36 -1.36 1.56
CA PHE A 131 -2.09 -1.97 2.67
C PHE A 131 -2.89 -0.89 3.39
N TYR A 132 -4.21 -1.00 3.29
CA TYR A 132 -5.14 -0.01 3.77
C TYR A 132 -5.65 -0.38 5.16
N ASP A 133 -5.61 0.61 6.06
CA ASP A 133 -6.50 0.68 7.22
C ASP A 133 -7.84 1.25 6.76
N GLU A 134 -8.78 0.35 6.42
CA GLU A 134 -10.11 0.74 5.92
C GLU A 134 -10.95 1.42 7.01
N GLY A 135 -10.73 1.09 8.29
CA GLY A 135 -11.42 1.72 9.41
C GLY A 135 -11.01 3.19 9.60
N SER A 136 -9.77 3.51 9.24
CA SER A 136 -9.23 4.88 9.25
C SER A 136 -9.19 5.51 7.86
N ARG A 137 -9.83 4.95 6.83
CA ARG A 137 -9.76 5.53 5.48
C ARG A 137 -10.58 6.81 5.39
N HIS A 138 -9.90 7.97 5.35
CA HIS A 138 -10.54 9.28 5.28
C HIS A 138 -9.72 10.31 4.49
N GLY A 139 -10.37 11.29 3.89
CA GLY A 139 -9.67 12.36 3.15
C GLY A 139 -9.05 11.88 1.84
N THR A 140 -7.94 12.50 1.43
CA THR A 140 -7.27 12.22 0.15
C THR A 140 -6.17 11.18 0.32
N GLU A 141 -6.36 10.01 -0.28
CA GLU A 141 -5.32 8.99 -0.43
C GLU A 141 -4.08 9.58 -1.09
N ASN A 142 -2.90 9.17 -0.62
CA ASN A 142 -1.61 9.68 -1.07
C ASN A 142 -1.40 11.18 -0.84
N GLY A 143 -2.25 11.83 -0.05
CA GLY A 143 -2.01 13.20 0.43
C GLY A 143 -0.87 13.25 1.45
N PRO A 144 -0.34 14.45 1.76
CA PRO A 144 0.74 14.61 2.76
C PRO A 144 0.34 14.16 4.17
N ASN A 145 -0.97 14.13 4.46
CA ASN A 145 -1.51 13.74 5.75
C ASN A 145 -2.04 12.28 5.76
N ASP A 146 -1.83 11.51 4.70
CA ASP A 146 -2.26 10.11 4.64
C ASP A 146 -1.45 9.27 5.63
N ASN A 147 -2.14 8.78 6.67
CA ASN A 147 -1.60 7.97 7.75
C ASN A 147 -2.28 6.59 7.86
N TYR A 148 -3.11 6.22 6.87
CA TYR A 148 -3.90 4.99 6.84
C TYR A 148 -3.57 4.13 5.61
N THR A 149 -2.96 4.68 4.56
CA THR A 149 -2.44 3.93 3.41
C THR A 149 -0.95 3.64 3.58
N TYR A 150 -0.61 2.38 3.83
CA TYR A 150 0.77 1.92 3.88
C TYR A 150 1.19 1.46 2.49
N GLN A 151 2.16 2.14 1.89
CA GLN A 151 2.58 1.87 0.52
C GLN A 151 4.07 1.66 0.37
N ALA A 152 4.44 0.88 -0.65
CA ALA A 152 5.79 0.81 -1.17
C ALA A 152 5.79 0.29 -2.60
N SER A 153 6.96 0.29 -3.21
CA SER A 153 7.22 -0.36 -4.49
C SER A 153 8.46 -1.25 -4.39
N THR A 154 8.71 -2.05 -5.41
CA THR A 154 9.96 -2.81 -5.52
C THR A 154 11.20 -1.92 -5.58
N ASN A 155 11.06 -0.69 -6.07
CA ASN A 155 12.13 0.30 -6.12
C ASN A 155 12.39 0.97 -4.75
N THR A 156 11.52 0.77 -3.77
CA THR A 156 11.61 1.43 -2.45
C THR A 156 11.71 0.43 -1.28
N GLY A 157 12.14 -0.81 -1.55
CA GLY A 157 12.48 -1.78 -0.51
C GLY A 157 11.51 -2.95 -0.35
N MET A 158 10.53 -3.10 -1.24
CA MET A 158 9.78 -4.36 -1.36
C MET A 158 10.49 -5.31 -2.32
N LYS A 159 10.29 -6.61 -2.09
CA LYS A 159 10.66 -7.67 -3.02
C LYS A 159 9.45 -8.55 -3.26
N MET A 160 9.33 -9.09 -4.45
CA MET A 160 8.32 -10.08 -4.77
C MET A 160 8.86 -11.10 -5.75
N THR A 161 8.40 -12.34 -5.59
CA THR A 161 8.70 -13.44 -6.49
C THR A 161 7.40 -14.14 -6.85
N VAL A 162 7.09 -14.21 -8.14
CA VAL A 162 6.03 -15.05 -8.69
C VAL A 162 6.65 -16.40 -9.03
N THR A 163 6.07 -17.48 -8.51
CA THR A 163 6.63 -18.83 -8.64
C THR A 163 5.80 -19.72 -9.57
N SER A 164 4.50 -19.45 -9.72
CA SER A 164 3.60 -20.26 -10.54
C SER A 164 2.52 -19.41 -11.20
N PHE A 165 2.17 -19.80 -12.42
CA PHE A 165 0.97 -19.34 -13.11
C PHE A 165 0.36 -20.50 -13.91
N VAL A 166 -0.65 -21.16 -13.33
CA VAL A 166 -1.31 -22.34 -13.92
C VAL A 166 -2.81 -22.21 -13.74
N ASP A 167 -3.60 -22.51 -14.76
CA ASP A 167 -5.07 -22.45 -14.75
C ASP A 167 -5.62 -21.09 -14.26
N ASN A 168 -4.96 -20.01 -14.69
CA ASN A 168 -5.22 -18.63 -14.26
C ASN A 168 -5.02 -18.39 -12.76
N ILE A 169 -4.29 -19.25 -12.05
CA ILE A 169 -3.94 -19.07 -10.64
C ILE A 169 -2.50 -18.61 -10.56
N LEU A 170 -2.30 -17.41 -10.03
CA LEU A 170 -0.99 -16.81 -9.79
C LEU A 170 -0.57 -17.05 -8.34
N GLU A 171 0.67 -17.51 -8.15
CA GLU A 171 1.26 -17.74 -6.84
C GLU A 171 2.60 -17.03 -6.70
N GLY A 172 2.89 -16.58 -5.49
CA GLY A 172 4.17 -15.95 -5.20
C GLY A 172 4.34 -15.55 -3.75
N SER A 173 5.46 -14.89 -3.49
CA SER A 173 5.88 -14.39 -2.18
C SER A 173 6.30 -12.93 -2.24
N PHE A 174 6.24 -12.25 -1.10
CA PHE A 174 6.70 -10.86 -0.98
C PHE A 174 7.19 -10.53 0.43
N GLU A 175 8.07 -9.56 0.54
CA GLU A 175 8.62 -9.05 1.80
C GLU A 175 9.15 -7.63 1.64
N GLY A 176 9.32 -6.91 2.74
CA GLY A 176 9.95 -5.58 2.74
C GLY A 176 9.38 -4.64 3.78
N THR A 177 9.29 -3.36 3.46
CA THR A 177 8.74 -2.33 4.35
C THR A 177 7.76 -1.44 3.61
N LEU A 178 6.55 -1.32 4.15
CA LEU A 178 5.54 -0.35 3.72
C LEU A 178 5.65 0.93 4.54
N ARG A 179 5.26 2.06 3.95
CA ARG A 179 5.31 3.37 4.61
C ARG A 179 4.06 4.20 4.30
N THR A 180 3.61 4.97 5.28
CA THR A 180 2.61 6.02 5.06
C THR A 180 3.29 7.33 4.67
N ASN A 181 2.55 8.29 4.11
CA ASN A 181 3.09 9.60 3.77
C ASN A 181 3.46 10.44 5.01
N THR A 182 2.85 10.13 6.16
CA THR A 182 3.23 10.72 7.46
C THR A 182 4.48 10.10 8.09
N GLY A 183 5.07 9.07 7.46
CA GLY A 183 6.33 8.47 7.89
C GLY A 183 6.21 7.25 8.82
N ARG A 184 4.99 6.78 9.11
CA ARG A 184 4.80 5.48 9.79
C ARG A 184 5.33 4.36 8.89
N THR A 185 5.92 3.33 9.49
CA THR A 185 6.49 2.19 8.77
C THR A 185 5.86 0.88 9.24
N MET A 186 5.85 -0.11 8.35
CA MET A 186 5.37 -1.46 8.63
C MET A 186 6.30 -2.46 7.98
N GLU A 187 6.91 -3.32 8.79
CA GLU A 187 7.70 -4.43 8.31
C GLU A 187 6.77 -5.56 7.84
N VAL A 188 7.06 -6.10 6.66
CA VAL A 188 6.33 -7.20 6.03
C VAL A 188 7.27 -8.38 5.84
N LYS A 189 6.93 -9.51 6.44
CA LYS A 189 7.69 -10.76 6.38
C LYS A 189 6.81 -11.92 5.95
N ASN A 190 7.42 -12.96 5.38
CA ASN A 190 6.75 -14.23 5.06
C ASN A 190 5.47 -14.03 4.23
N GLY A 191 5.45 -13.02 3.36
CA GLY A 191 4.29 -12.71 2.53
C GLY A 191 4.12 -13.76 1.44
N SER A 192 2.88 -14.18 1.21
CA SER A 192 2.52 -15.09 0.13
C SER A 192 1.14 -14.78 -0.40
N PHE A 193 0.93 -15.08 -1.69
CA PHE A 193 -0.36 -14.95 -2.33
C PHE A 193 -0.64 -16.15 -3.23
N ARG A 194 -1.92 -16.47 -3.36
CA ARG A 194 -2.47 -17.42 -4.33
C ARG A 194 -3.78 -16.82 -4.82
N ILE A 195 -3.85 -16.38 -6.06
CA ILE A 195 -4.98 -15.61 -6.58
C ILE A 195 -5.39 -16.13 -7.94
N ARG A 196 -6.67 -16.47 -8.10
CA ARG A 196 -7.26 -16.70 -9.43
C ARG A 196 -7.50 -15.36 -10.12
N LEU A 197 -7.03 -15.27 -11.36
CA LEU A 197 -7.12 -14.09 -12.20
C LEU A 197 -8.23 -14.22 -13.23
N TYR A 198 -8.91 -13.11 -13.49
CA TYR A 198 -9.65 -12.90 -14.71
C TYR A 198 -8.71 -12.31 -15.77
N ILE A 199 -8.61 -12.94 -16.94
CA ILE A 199 -7.74 -12.46 -18.01
C ILE A 199 -8.57 -11.64 -18.99
N LYS A 200 -8.21 -10.37 -19.17
CA LYS A 200 -8.85 -9.46 -20.13
C LYS A 200 -7.84 -9.04 -21.20
N THR A 201 -8.05 -9.56 -22.41
CA THR A 201 -7.34 -9.16 -23.61
C THR A 201 -8.24 -8.25 -24.44
N GLY A 202 -7.76 -7.09 -24.89
CA GLY A 202 -8.58 -6.25 -25.76
C GLY A 202 -7.82 -5.11 -26.44
N ASP A 203 -8.45 -4.61 -27.50
CA ASP A 203 -8.23 -3.30 -28.08
C ASP A 203 -9.35 -2.40 -27.52
N TYR A 204 -9.03 -1.21 -27.00
CA TYR A 204 -10.04 -0.25 -26.58
C TYR A 204 -10.66 0.47 -27.78
#